data_AF-A0A9P5L5Z7-F1
#
_entry.id   AF-A0A9P5L5Z7-F1
#
_cell.length_a   1.000
_cell.length_b   1.000
_cell.length_c   1.000
_cell.angle_alpha   90.00
_cell.angle_beta   90.00
_cell.angle_gamma   90.00
#
_symmetry.space_group_name_H-M   'P 1'
#
loop_
_entity.id
_entity.type
_entity.pdbx_description
1 polymer ?
#
loop_
_entity_poly.entity_id
_entity_poly.type
_entity_poly.pdbx_seq_one_letter_code
_entity_poly.pdbx_strand_id
1 'polypeptide(L)'
;MLLFKAGLKSLDQYTRDDRSRFREVWVIQAYVLFEYYAIYCCQDRLFPRALKIHRNLVDAAREYQMLQDGAALNSGSPDAAMNMNGEFDTEDTKWKTFVESESQKRIMYSIYYLDSQMAITCNIRPLLSALELKYELPCPDNLWSAPNATSWSLLLQAQDSSMNMNEEDDYEGNTDPRPAHGDLYECLLHLIHPNRSVGQPLGLLWYSPFASLILIMQMQMMIRDMTMASIFFAANVTLGSTRRNLLVVRLQLSFFH
;
A
#
# COMPACT_ATOMS: atom_id res chain seq x y z
N MET A 1 -3.12 9.98 -28.03
CA MET A 1 -2.09 11.05 -27.95
C MET A 1 -2.68 12.44 -27.67
N LEU A 2 -3.66 12.95 -28.44
CA LEU A 2 -4.23 14.28 -28.22
C LEU A 2 -5.00 14.39 -26.90
N LEU A 3 -5.88 13.41 -26.60
CA LEU A 3 -6.62 13.34 -25.34
C LEU A 3 -5.71 13.26 -24.11
N PHE A 4 -4.65 12.42 -24.18
CA PHE A 4 -3.65 12.33 -23.11
C PHE A 4 -3.00 13.69 -22.81
N LYS A 5 -2.50 14.37 -23.85
CA LYS A 5 -1.83 15.67 -23.68
C LYS A 5 -2.79 16.76 -23.19
N ALA A 6 -4.00 16.80 -23.73
CA ALA A 6 -5.01 17.78 -23.35
C ALA A 6 -5.49 17.54 -21.91
N GLY A 7 -5.86 16.30 -21.57
CA GLY A 7 -6.35 15.93 -20.23
C GLY A 7 -5.29 16.17 -19.15
N LEU A 8 -4.05 15.71 -19.37
CA LEU A 8 -2.97 15.94 -18.41
C LEU A 8 -2.61 17.41 -18.28
N LYS A 9 -2.70 18.21 -19.36
CA LYS A 9 -2.50 19.66 -19.28
C LYS A 9 -3.59 20.32 -18.43
N SER A 10 -4.85 19.91 -18.57
CA SER A 10 -5.95 20.43 -17.75
C SER A 10 -5.79 20.04 -16.28
N LEU A 11 -5.40 18.80 -16.00
CA LEU A 11 -5.15 18.34 -14.63
C LEU A 11 -3.93 19.04 -14.00
N ASP A 12 -2.86 19.22 -14.77
CA ASP A 12 -1.69 20.02 -14.36
C ASP A 12 -2.13 21.44 -14.01
N GLN A 13 -2.98 22.09 -14.81
CA GLN A 13 -3.48 23.44 -14.53
C GLN A 13 -4.30 23.46 -13.23
N TYR A 14 -5.23 22.52 -13.06
CA TYR A 14 -6.08 22.42 -11.87
C TYR A 14 -5.26 22.35 -10.57
N THR A 15 -4.21 21.53 -10.55
CA THR A 15 -3.33 21.39 -9.38
C THR A 15 -2.25 22.47 -9.25
N ARG A 16 -1.99 23.25 -10.31
CA ARG A 16 -1.09 24.42 -10.24
C ARG A 16 -1.78 25.62 -9.60
N ASP A 17 -3.07 25.79 -9.88
CA ASP A 17 -3.87 26.88 -9.32
C ASP A 17 -4.03 26.68 -7.80
N ASP A 18 -4.18 25.44 -7.36
CA ASP A 18 -4.20 25.05 -5.94
C ASP A 18 -3.54 23.68 -5.77
N ARG A 19 -2.35 23.66 -5.17
CA ARG A 19 -1.61 22.41 -4.92
C ARG A 19 -2.32 21.50 -3.94
N SER A 20 -3.15 22.07 -3.07
CA SER A 20 -3.86 21.32 -2.05
C SER A 20 -4.97 20.41 -2.62
N ARG A 21 -5.30 20.59 -3.91
CA ARG A 21 -6.15 19.71 -4.71
C ARG A 21 -5.63 18.29 -4.84
N PHE A 22 -4.34 18.03 -4.59
CA PHE A 22 -3.83 16.67 -4.48
C PHE A 22 -4.50 15.86 -3.36
N ARG A 23 -5.11 16.52 -2.36
CA ARG A 23 -5.88 15.82 -1.31
C ARG A 23 -7.20 15.23 -1.81
N GLU A 24 -7.68 15.67 -2.98
CA GLU A 24 -8.87 15.10 -3.59
C GLU A 24 -8.54 13.76 -4.24
N VAL A 25 -9.18 12.68 -3.76
CA VAL A 25 -8.95 11.30 -4.19
C VAL A 25 -8.95 11.16 -5.73
N TRP A 26 -9.93 11.78 -6.39
CA TRP A 26 -10.08 11.68 -7.85
C TRP A 26 -8.91 12.32 -8.63
N VAL A 27 -8.24 13.34 -8.07
CA VAL A 27 -7.10 14.01 -8.70
C VAL A 27 -5.93 13.04 -8.80
N ILE A 28 -5.62 12.34 -7.71
CA ILE A 28 -4.54 11.35 -7.69
C ILE A 28 -4.92 10.16 -8.57
N GLN A 29 -6.17 9.68 -8.51
CA GLN A 29 -6.65 8.62 -9.41
C GLN A 29 -6.42 8.98 -10.88
N ALA A 30 -6.76 10.22 -11.27
CA ALA A 30 -6.55 10.69 -12.64
C ALA A 30 -5.06 10.73 -13.01
N TYR A 31 -4.18 11.22 -12.14
CA TYR A 31 -2.73 11.20 -12.38
C TYR A 31 -2.17 9.78 -12.49
N VAL A 32 -2.58 8.86 -11.62
CA VAL A 32 -2.18 7.44 -11.67
C VAL A 32 -2.61 6.80 -13.00
N LEU A 33 -3.81 7.10 -13.50
CA LEU A 33 -4.25 6.63 -14.81
C LEU A 33 -3.40 7.19 -15.96
N PHE A 34 -3.04 8.48 -15.91
CA PHE A 34 -2.13 9.07 -16.88
C PHE A 34 -0.73 8.45 -16.80
N GLU A 35 -0.21 8.21 -15.60
CA GLU A 35 1.07 7.55 -15.37
C GLU A 35 1.06 6.14 -15.95
N TYR A 36 0.06 5.33 -15.60
CA TYR A 36 -0.11 3.97 -16.10
C TYR A 36 -0.13 3.94 -17.63
N TYR A 37 -0.95 4.80 -18.26
CA TYR A 37 -0.97 4.89 -19.72
C TYR A 37 0.41 5.26 -20.29
N ALA A 38 1.10 6.23 -19.68
CA ALA A 38 2.41 6.69 -20.16
C ALA A 38 3.51 5.63 -20.02
N ILE A 39 3.42 4.73 -19.03
CA ILE A 39 4.32 3.59 -18.85
C ILE A 39 4.02 2.50 -19.89
N TYR A 40 2.75 2.11 -20.04
CA TYR A 40 2.38 0.88 -20.78
C TYR A 40 1.93 1.11 -22.23
N CYS A 41 1.87 2.33 -22.74
CA CYS A 41 1.51 2.61 -24.14
C CYS A 41 2.62 2.30 -25.16
N CYS A 42 3.78 1.76 -24.73
CA CYS A 42 4.93 1.42 -25.56
C CYS A 42 5.45 2.59 -26.42
N GLN A 43 5.41 3.81 -25.86
CA GLN A 43 5.96 5.01 -26.50
C GLN A 43 7.03 5.63 -25.60
N ASP A 44 8.31 5.40 -25.94
CA ASP A 44 9.47 5.83 -25.14
C ASP A 44 9.45 7.33 -24.79
N ARG A 45 8.85 8.16 -25.65
CA ARG A 45 8.72 9.60 -25.44
C ARG A 45 7.83 9.97 -24.25
N LEU A 46 6.93 9.08 -23.82
CA LEU A 46 6.02 9.29 -22.70
C LEU A 46 6.60 8.81 -21.38
N PHE A 47 7.59 7.91 -21.39
CA PHE A 47 8.19 7.38 -20.18
C PHE A 47 8.83 8.45 -19.27
N PRO A 48 9.63 9.42 -19.78
CA PRO A 48 10.10 10.54 -18.93
C PRO A 48 8.97 11.37 -18.32
N ARG A 49 7.82 11.43 -19.00
CA ARG A 49 6.65 12.12 -18.48
C ARG A 49 5.96 11.32 -17.37
N ALA A 50 5.90 9.99 -17.50
CA ALA A 50 5.46 9.11 -16.41
C ALA A 50 6.30 9.30 -15.16
N LEU A 51 7.64 9.28 -15.28
CA LEU A 51 8.55 9.51 -14.15
C LEU A 51 8.33 10.87 -13.46
N LYS A 52 8.01 11.91 -14.25
CA LYS A 52 7.69 13.24 -13.71
C LYS A 52 6.36 13.25 -12.96
N ILE A 53 5.33 12.60 -13.50
CA ILE A 53 4.04 12.44 -12.82
C ILE A 53 4.25 11.70 -11.51
N HIS A 54 4.96 10.56 -11.56
CA HIS A 54 5.22 9.71 -10.42
C HIS A 54 5.90 10.46 -9.27
N ARG A 55 7.00 11.18 -9.57
CA ARG A 55 7.69 11.99 -8.56
C ARG A 55 6.77 13.03 -7.93
N ASN A 56 5.95 13.71 -8.74
CA ASN A 56 5.02 14.71 -8.21
C ASN A 56 3.93 14.07 -7.32
N LEU A 57 3.45 12.87 -7.65
CA LEU A 57 2.52 12.13 -6.80
C LEU A 57 3.15 11.73 -5.47
N VAL A 58 4.37 11.19 -5.48
CA VAL A 58 5.10 10.82 -4.26
C VAL A 58 5.39 12.04 -3.39
N ASP A 59 5.84 13.14 -3.99
CA ASP A 59 6.10 14.40 -3.28
C ASP A 59 4.81 14.94 -2.64
N ALA A 60 3.68 14.95 -3.37
CA ALA A 60 2.39 15.38 -2.85
C ALA A 60 1.88 14.45 -1.73
N ALA A 61 2.02 13.13 -1.89
CA ALA A 61 1.61 12.17 -0.87
C ALA A 61 2.37 12.36 0.45
N ARG A 62 3.66 12.68 0.38
CA ARG A 62 4.47 13.03 1.56
C ARG A 62 4.09 14.38 2.15
N GLU A 63 3.95 15.40 1.30
CA GLU A 63 3.60 16.78 1.69
C GLU A 63 2.28 16.84 2.48
N TYR A 64 1.27 16.07 2.04
CA TYR A 64 -0.04 16.02 2.66
C TYR A 64 -0.24 14.85 3.62
N GLN A 65 0.84 14.13 3.99
CA GLN A 65 0.83 12.99 4.92
C GLN A 65 -0.16 11.88 4.55
N MET A 66 -0.37 11.68 3.25
CA MET A 66 -1.36 10.78 2.68
C MET A 66 -0.95 9.31 2.71
N LEU A 67 0.28 9.01 3.16
CA LEU A 67 0.82 7.65 3.25
C LEU A 67 0.47 6.97 4.59
N GLN A 68 -0.30 7.63 5.45
CA GLN A 68 -0.65 7.17 6.80
C GLN A 68 -2.16 7.29 7.00
N ASP A 69 -2.76 6.36 7.73
CA ASP A 69 -4.17 6.46 8.09
C ASP A 69 -4.39 7.55 9.16
N GLY A 70 -5.02 8.66 8.76
CA GLY A 70 -5.39 9.74 9.66
C GLY A 70 -6.40 9.33 10.74
N ALA A 71 -7.21 8.29 10.50
CA ALA A 71 -8.14 7.76 11.49
C ALA A 71 -7.41 6.97 12.59
N ALA A 72 -6.36 6.22 12.23
CA ALA A 72 -5.57 5.44 13.19
C ALA A 72 -4.78 6.32 14.17
N LEU A 73 -4.31 7.49 13.73
CA LEU A 73 -3.63 8.47 14.60
C LEU A 73 -4.57 9.10 15.64
N ASN A 74 -5.86 9.20 15.35
CA ASN A 74 -6.87 9.73 16.27
C ASN A 74 -7.43 8.64 17.21
N SER A 75 -7.29 7.36 16.86
CA SER A 75 -7.70 6.21 17.68
C SER A 75 -6.76 5.87 18.84
N GLY A 76 -5.67 6.62 19.04
CA GLY A 76 -4.76 6.48 20.19
C GLY A 76 -5.37 6.88 21.55
N SER A 77 -6.60 7.40 21.57
CA SER A 77 -7.39 7.62 22.78
C SER A 77 -8.63 6.72 22.75
N PRO A 78 -8.72 5.70 23.62
CA PRO A 78 -9.90 4.83 23.74
C PRO A 78 -11.19 5.61 24.02
N ASP A 79 -11.08 6.83 24.52
CA ASP A 79 -12.20 7.69 24.91
C ASP A 79 -12.70 8.60 23.77
N ALA A 80 -11.98 8.70 22.64
CA ALA A 80 -12.34 9.58 21.53
C ALA A 80 -13.32 8.92 20.52
N ALA A 81 -13.32 7.59 20.41
CA ALA A 81 -14.24 6.86 19.53
C ALA A 81 -15.71 6.91 20.00
N MET A 82 -15.94 7.25 21.27
CA MET A 82 -17.28 7.38 21.87
C MET A 82 -17.82 8.82 21.85
N ASN A 83 -17.09 9.80 21.29
CA ASN A 83 -17.46 11.22 21.43
C ASN A 83 -17.30 12.05 20.14
N MET A 84 -17.63 11.48 18.98
CA MET A 84 -18.02 12.27 17.81
C MET A 84 -19.52 12.55 17.88
N ASN A 85 -19.84 13.73 18.40
CA ASN A 85 -21.10 14.44 18.35
C ASN A 85 -22.16 13.91 17.35
N GLY A 86 -23.22 13.29 17.87
CA GLY A 86 -24.56 13.90 17.86
C GLY A 86 -25.24 14.28 16.54
N GLU A 87 -24.75 13.85 15.39
CA GLU A 87 -25.52 13.85 14.14
C GLU A 87 -25.80 12.38 13.78
N PHE A 88 -27.02 12.06 13.37
CA PHE A 88 -27.41 10.70 13.01
C PHE A 88 -26.55 10.21 11.84
N ASP A 89 -25.41 9.58 12.14
CA ASP A 89 -24.53 8.97 11.15
C ASP A 89 -25.29 7.80 10.53
N THR A 90 -25.96 8.09 9.41
CA THR A 90 -26.70 7.10 8.65
C THR A 90 -25.73 6.03 8.15
N GLU A 91 -26.24 4.83 7.92
CA GLU A 91 -25.49 3.74 7.29
C GLU A 91 -24.83 4.20 5.98
N ASP A 92 -25.51 5.08 5.22
CA ASP A 92 -25.00 5.70 3.99
C ASP A 92 -23.81 6.62 4.23
N THR A 93 -23.83 7.44 5.28
CA THR A 93 -22.69 8.29 5.66
C THR A 93 -21.46 7.42 5.98
N LYS A 94 -21.64 6.37 6.79
CA LYS A 94 -20.54 5.46 7.16
C LYS A 94 -19.97 4.73 5.95
N TRP A 95 -20.84 4.25 5.05
CA TRP A 95 -20.41 3.57 3.84
C TRP A 95 -19.64 4.51 2.90
N LYS A 96 -20.09 5.76 2.73
CA LYS A 96 -19.36 6.77 1.93
C LYS A 96 -17.99 7.09 2.51
N THR A 97 -17.90 7.28 3.83
CA THR A 97 -16.61 7.48 4.53
C THR A 97 -15.68 6.28 4.35
N PHE A 98 -16.21 5.07 4.44
CA PHE A 98 -15.46 3.85 4.15
C PHE A 98 -14.94 3.84 2.70
N VAL A 99 -15.80 4.13 1.71
CA VAL A 99 -15.40 4.17 0.29
C VAL A 99 -14.30 5.19 0.07
N GLU A 100 -14.38 6.37 0.67
CA GLU A 100 -13.34 7.41 0.55
C GLU A 100 -12.01 6.97 1.17
N SER A 101 -12.05 6.45 2.41
CA SER A 101 -10.85 5.96 3.12
C SER A 101 -10.18 4.79 2.37
N GLU A 102 -10.97 3.82 1.92
CA GLU A 102 -10.47 2.66 1.19
C GLU A 102 -9.97 3.04 -0.21
N SER A 103 -10.60 4.02 -0.87
CA SER A 103 -10.11 4.60 -2.13
C SER A 103 -8.71 5.19 -1.93
N GLN A 104 -8.56 6.04 -0.91
CA GLN A 104 -7.31 6.70 -0.56
C GLN A 104 -6.20 5.67 -0.31
N LYS A 105 -6.48 4.68 0.54
CA LYS A 105 -5.58 3.54 0.83
C LYS A 105 -5.13 2.82 -0.45
N ARG A 106 -6.08 2.38 -1.29
CA ARG A 106 -5.78 1.65 -2.54
C ARG A 106 -4.96 2.49 -3.52
N ILE A 107 -5.16 3.80 -3.58
CA ILE A 107 -4.36 4.68 -4.44
C ILE A 107 -2.92 4.80 -3.96
N MET A 108 -2.68 4.91 -2.65
CA MET A 108 -1.31 4.97 -2.11
C MET A 108 -0.55 3.66 -2.39
N TYR A 109 -1.21 2.51 -2.23
CA TYR A 109 -0.65 1.23 -2.66
C TYR A 109 -0.43 1.15 -4.18
N SER A 110 -1.29 1.78 -4.99
CA SER A 110 -1.12 1.82 -6.45
C SER A 110 0.11 2.65 -6.87
N ILE A 111 0.37 3.77 -6.18
CA ILE A 111 1.59 4.55 -6.38
C ILE A 111 2.82 3.69 -6.04
N TYR A 112 2.82 3.03 -4.88
CA TYR A 112 3.90 2.11 -4.50
C TYR A 112 4.09 0.96 -5.51
N TYR A 113 2.99 0.39 -6.02
CA TYR A 113 3.04 -0.64 -7.04
C TYR A 113 3.75 -0.16 -8.30
N LEU A 114 3.41 1.04 -8.80
CA LEU A 114 4.06 1.61 -10.00
C LEU A 114 5.53 1.95 -9.76
N ASP A 115 5.86 2.51 -8.59
CA ASP A 115 7.26 2.78 -8.20
C ASP A 115 8.09 1.48 -8.23
N SER A 116 7.57 0.43 -7.60
CA SER A 116 8.20 -0.89 -7.52
C SER A 116 8.35 -1.53 -8.90
N GLN A 117 7.32 -1.46 -9.74
CA GLN A 117 7.36 -1.95 -11.11
C GLN A 117 8.44 -1.27 -11.95
N MET A 118 8.50 0.06 -11.93
CA MET A 118 9.55 0.80 -12.64
C MET A 118 10.94 0.47 -12.10
N ALA A 119 11.04 0.27 -10.79
CA ALA A 119 12.31 -0.02 -10.15
C ALA A 119 12.83 -1.44 -10.47
N ILE A 120 11.94 -2.44 -10.57
CA ILE A 120 12.27 -3.81 -10.98
C ILE A 120 12.58 -3.88 -12.48
N THR A 121 11.71 -3.31 -13.32
CA THR A 121 11.76 -3.52 -14.78
C THR A 121 12.75 -2.60 -15.49
N CYS A 122 12.91 -1.36 -15.00
CA CYS A 122 13.77 -0.36 -15.61
C CYS A 122 15.06 -0.10 -14.82
N ASN A 123 15.28 -0.84 -13.71
CA ASN A 123 16.42 -0.65 -12.81
C ASN A 123 16.55 0.80 -12.31
N ILE A 124 15.42 1.45 -12.06
CA ILE A 124 15.34 2.81 -11.52
C ILE A 124 15.34 2.71 -9.99
N ARG A 125 15.97 3.67 -9.29
CA ARG A 125 15.89 3.72 -7.83
C ARG A 125 14.44 4.05 -7.43
N PRO A 126 13.78 3.22 -6.60
CA PRO A 126 12.43 3.52 -6.13
C PRO A 126 12.42 4.83 -5.35
N LEU A 127 11.35 5.61 -5.50
CA LEU A 127 11.13 6.83 -4.75
C LEU A 127 10.43 6.58 -3.42
N LEU A 128 9.68 5.48 -3.28
CA LEU A 128 8.84 5.17 -2.13
C LEU A 128 9.23 3.83 -1.51
N SER A 129 9.43 3.81 -0.20
CA SER A 129 9.63 2.57 0.56
C SER A 129 8.29 1.98 1.01
N ALA A 130 8.19 0.64 1.03
CA ALA A 130 7.04 -0.05 1.62
C ALA A 130 6.79 0.35 3.08
N LEU A 131 7.85 0.68 3.84
CA LEU A 131 7.75 1.12 5.24
C LEU A 131 7.14 2.52 5.39
N GLU A 132 7.06 3.31 4.32
CA GLU A 132 6.39 4.62 4.37
C GLU A 132 4.86 4.47 4.35
N LEU A 133 4.34 3.34 3.87
CA LEU A 133 2.90 3.05 3.84
C LEU A 133 2.44 2.53 5.20
N LYS A 134 1.81 3.40 5.99
CA LYS A 134 1.21 3.06 7.28
C LYS A 134 -0.29 2.87 7.16
N TYR A 135 -0.67 2.02 6.22
CA TYR A 135 -2.03 1.54 6.06
C TYR A 135 -2.07 0.05 6.36
N GLU A 136 -3.23 -0.40 6.87
CA GLU A 136 -3.60 -1.80 6.78
C GLU A 136 -3.73 -2.22 5.32
N LEU A 137 -3.57 -3.52 5.05
CA LEU A 137 -3.81 -4.05 3.71
C LEU A 137 -5.25 -3.76 3.22
N PRO A 138 -5.45 -3.57 1.90
CA PRO A 138 -6.77 -3.29 1.34
C PRO A 138 -7.78 -4.38 1.62
N CYS A 139 -9.01 -3.96 1.89
CA CYS A 139 -10.10 -4.84 2.29
C CYS A 139 -10.46 -5.86 1.19
N PRO A 140 -11.21 -6.92 1.53
CA PRO A 140 -11.75 -7.87 0.55
C PRO A 140 -12.54 -7.21 -0.59
N ASP A 141 -12.47 -7.80 -1.79
CA ASP A 141 -13.10 -7.21 -2.98
C ASP A 141 -14.63 -7.21 -2.93
N ASN A 142 -15.25 -8.15 -2.20
CA ASN A 142 -16.70 -8.15 -1.97
C ASN A 142 -17.15 -6.93 -1.14
N LEU A 143 -16.38 -6.55 -0.11
CA LEU A 143 -16.66 -5.39 0.73
C LEU A 143 -16.44 -4.08 -0.04
N TRP A 144 -15.36 -4.01 -0.81
CA TRP A 144 -15.06 -2.87 -1.69
C TRP A 144 -16.12 -2.67 -2.78
N SER A 145 -16.59 -3.76 -3.38
CA SER A 145 -17.54 -3.73 -4.51
C SER A 145 -19.00 -3.72 -4.08
N ALA A 146 -19.28 -3.54 -2.78
CA ALA A 146 -20.64 -3.49 -2.26
C ALA A 146 -21.43 -2.36 -2.96
N PRO A 147 -22.63 -2.64 -3.53
CA PRO A 147 -23.33 -1.67 -4.37
C PRO A 147 -24.03 -0.55 -3.59
N ASN A 148 -24.26 -0.73 -2.30
CA ASN A 148 -24.92 0.21 -1.42
C ASN A 148 -24.57 -0.05 0.05
N ALA A 149 -24.93 0.91 0.91
CA ALA A 149 -24.65 0.88 2.33
C ALA A 149 -25.19 -0.36 3.05
N THR A 150 -26.40 -0.80 2.71
CA THR A 150 -27.03 -1.98 3.31
C THR A 150 -26.29 -3.28 2.96
N SER A 151 -25.91 -3.46 1.70
CA SER A 151 -25.09 -4.61 1.29
C SER A 151 -23.71 -4.60 1.95
N TRP A 152 -23.09 -3.42 2.08
CA TRP A 152 -21.83 -3.25 2.78
C TRP A 152 -21.92 -3.64 4.26
N SER A 153 -22.94 -3.15 4.98
CA SER A 153 -23.11 -3.48 6.40
C SER A 153 -23.39 -4.96 6.62
N LEU A 154 -24.20 -5.60 5.77
CA LEU A 154 -24.44 -7.04 5.84
C LEU A 154 -23.16 -7.85 5.63
N LEU A 155 -22.31 -7.44 4.67
CA LEU A 155 -21.01 -8.10 4.45
C LEU A 155 -20.06 -7.91 5.61
N LEU A 156 -20.03 -6.70 6.21
CA LEU A 156 -19.22 -6.41 7.39
C LEU A 156 -19.68 -7.26 8.59
N GLN A 157 -20.99 -7.32 8.85
CA GLN A 157 -21.56 -8.15 9.91
C GLN A 157 -21.33 -9.64 9.66
N ALA A 158 -21.43 -10.11 8.42
CA ALA A 158 -21.15 -11.50 8.06
C ALA A 158 -19.67 -11.83 8.25
N GLN A 159 -18.77 -10.90 7.92
CA GLN A 159 -17.35 -11.02 8.18
C GLN A 159 -17.10 -11.12 9.69
N ASP A 160 -17.65 -10.19 10.49
CA ASP A 160 -17.54 -10.20 11.96
C ASP A 160 -18.17 -11.46 12.59
N SER A 161 -19.28 -11.95 12.05
CA SER A 161 -19.98 -13.15 12.54
C SER A 161 -19.24 -14.44 12.18
N SER A 162 -18.67 -14.51 10.98
CA SER A 162 -17.77 -15.61 10.60
C SER A 162 -16.48 -15.60 11.44
N MET A 163 -16.13 -14.46 12.04
CA MET A 163 -15.02 -14.30 12.96
C MET A 163 -15.37 -14.62 14.42
N ASN A 164 -16.64 -14.45 14.85
CA ASN A 164 -17.10 -14.75 16.22
C ASN A 164 -17.62 -16.18 16.42
N MET A 165 -18.05 -16.90 15.37
CA MET A 165 -18.59 -18.27 15.47
C MET A 165 -17.54 -19.35 15.78
N ASN A 166 -16.26 -18.98 15.96
CA ASN A 166 -15.16 -19.91 16.25
C ASN A 166 -14.76 -19.91 17.75
N GLU A 167 -15.49 -19.24 18.64
CA GLU A 167 -15.05 -19.07 20.05
C GLU A 167 -15.70 -20.05 21.07
N GLU A 168 -16.82 -20.73 20.79
CA GLU A 168 -17.54 -21.48 21.85
C GLU A 168 -17.69 -23.01 21.69
N ASP A 169 -17.45 -23.63 20.52
CA ASP A 169 -17.84 -25.06 20.31
C ASP A 169 -16.73 -26.08 19.95
N ASP A 170 -15.43 -25.73 19.89
CA ASP A 170 -14.38 -26.70 19.53
C ASP A 170 -13.34 -26.94 20.64
N TYR A 171 -13.56 -27.98 21.45
CA TYR A 171 -12.64 -28.40 22.52
C TYR A 171 -11.41 -29.18 21.99
N GLU A 172 -11.38 -29.57 20.72
CA GLU A 172 -10.23 -30.20 20.04
C GLU A 172 -10.25 -29.90 18.52
N GLY A 173 -9.81 -28.72 18.07
CA GLY A 173 -9.68 -28.48 16.63
C GLY A 173 -9.52 -27.03 16.21
N ASN A 174 -8.28 -26.63 15.95
CA ASN A 174 -7.92 -25.42 15.20
C ASN A 174 -8.49 -24.08 15.72
N THR A 175 -7.80 -23.52 16.73
CA THR A 175 -7.84 -22.09 17.03
C THR A 175 -7.26 -21.33 15.83
N ASP A 176 -8.10 -20.84 14.92
CA ASP A 176 -7.70 -19.78 13.97
C ASP A 176 -8.12 -18.42 14.55
N PRO A 177 -7.29 -17.77 15.41
CA PRO A 177 -7.48 -16.39 15.79
C PRO A 177 -7.44 -15.46 14.57
N ARG A 178 -8.13 -14.31 14.72
CA ARG A 178 -8.19 -13.15 13.80
C ARG A 178 -7.15 -13.19 12.66
N PRO A 179 -7.56 -13.19 11.38
CA PRO A 179 -6.63 -12.80 10.32
C PRO A 179 -6.14 -11.39 10.65
N ALA A 180 -4.82 -11.20 10.71
CA ALA A 180 -4.28 -9.86 10.88
C ALA A 180 -4.89 -8.95 9.80
N HIS A 181 -5.55 -7.88 10.21
CA HIS A 181 -5.61 -6.63 9.43
C HIS A 181 -4.21 -6.02 9.46
N GLY A 182 -3.21 -6.81 9.05
CA GLY A 182 -1.81 -6.47 9.19
C GLY A 182 -1.50 -5.30 8.28
N ASP A 183 -0.59 -4.46 8.75
CA ASP A 183 0.16 -3.66 7.81
C ASP A 183 1.01 -4.57 6.90
N LEU A 184 1.53 -3.99 5.83
CA LEU A 184 2.31 -4.72 4.84
C LEU A 184 3.51 -5.47 5.46
N TYR A 185 4.07 -4.94 6.54
CA TYR A 185 5.27 -5.46 7.19
C TYR A 185 4.99 -6.71 8.01
N GLU A 186 3.93 -6.70 8.83
CA GLU A 186 3.53 -7.85 9.63
C GLU A 186 3.19 -9.06 8.75
N CYS A 187 2.42 -8.84 7.67
CA CYS A 187 2.11 -9.91 6.72
C CYS A 187 3.36 -10.49 6.05
N LEU A 188 4.36 -9.66 5.74
CA LEU A 188 5.63 -10.12 5.20
C LEU A 188 6.42 -10.93 6.24
N LEU A 189 6.46 -10.49 7.51
CA LEU A 189 7.11 -11.22 8.60
C LEU A 189 6.52 -12.61 8.80
N HIS A 190 5.18 -12.71 8.79
CA HIS A 190 4.48 -13.99 8.87
C HIS A 190 4.90 -14.95 7.75
N LEU A 191 5.04 -14.46 6.51
CA LEU A 191 5.43 -15.27 5.36
C LEU A 191 6.90 -15.72 5.40
N ILE A 192 7.80 -14.88 5.93
CA ILE A 192 9.22 -15.20 6.03
C ILE A 192 9.51 -16.12 7.24
N HIS A 193 8.74 -15.99 8.31
CA HIS A 193 8.94 -16.71 9.56
C HIS A 193 7.65 -17.38 10.07
N PRO A 194 7.15 -18.43 9.39
CA PRO A 194 5.90 -19.09 9.75
C PRO A 194 5.87 -19.63 11.19
N ASN A 195 7.04 -19.99 11.74
CA ASN A 195 7.19 -20.54 13.09
C ASN A 195 7.29 -19.49 14.22
N ARG A 196 7.36 -18.19 13.91
CA ARG A 196 7.39 -17.13 14.95
C ARG A 196 6.01 -16.63 15.33
N SER A 197 5.01 -16.87 14.50
CA SER A 197 3.63 -16.50 14.76
C SER A 197 2.81 -17.73 15.09
N VAL A 198 2.59 -17.95 16.38
CA VAL A 198 1.61 -18.92 16.85
C VAL A 198 0.22 -18.42 16.41
N GLY A 199 -0.34 -18.99 15.34
CA GLY A 199 -1.78 -19.16 15.20
C GLY A 199 -2.58 -18.34 14.17
N GLN A 200 -2.05 -17.38 13.41
CA GLN A 200 -2.93 -16.56 12.54
C GLN A 200 -2.75 -16.88 11.04
N PRO A 201 -3.71 -17.54 10.37
CA PRO A 201 -3.67 -17.67 8.91
C PRO A 201 -3.89 -16.29 8.26
N LEU A 202 -3.19 -16.05 7.14
CA LEU A 202 -3.35 -14.87 6.29
C LEU A 202 -4.67 -14.91 5.50
N GLY A 203 -5.80 -15.07 6.20
CA GLY A 203 -7.15 -15.18 5.63
C GLY A 203 -7.45 -14.03 4.65
N LEU A 204 -7.01 -12.82 4.97
CA LEU A 204 -7.21 -11.63 4.14
C LEU A 204 -6.64 -11.76 2.72
N LEU A 205 -5.53 -12.48 2.54
CA LEU A 205 -4.91 -12.66 1.22
C LEU A 205 -5.78 -13.45 0.24
N TRP A 206 -6.59 -14.36 0.77
CA TRP A 206 -7.50 -15.17 -0.03
C TRP A 206 -8.70 -14.38 -0.52
N TYR A 207 -9.07 -13.29 0.16
CA TYR A 207 -10.26 -12.50 -0.14
C TYR A 207 -9.96 -11.14 -0.79
N SER A 208 -8.71 -10.68 -0.74
CA SER A 208 -8.25 -9.43 -1.37
C SER A 208 -7.15 -9.73 -2.40
N PRO A 209 -7.50 -9.96 -3.69
CA PRO A 209 -6.55 -10.05 -4.79
C PRO A 209 -5.62 -8.84 -4.86
N PHE A 210 -6.13 -7.64 -4.52
CA PHE A 210 -5.32 -6.44 -4.43
C PHE A 210 -4.25 -6.55 -3.34
N ALA A 211 -4.59 -6.97 -2.12
CA ALA A 211 -3.61 -7.16 -1.05
C ALA A 211 -2.55 -8.20 -1.44
N SER A 212 -2.97 -9.31 -2.05
CA SER A 212 -2.07 -10.34 -2.60
C SER A 212 -1.10 -9.77 -3.64
N LEU A 213 -1.59 -8.92 -4.55
CA LEU A 213 -0.75 -8.25 -5.55
C LEU A 213 0.32 -7.38 -4.90
N ILE A 214 -0.05 -6.60 -3.88
CA ILE A 214 0.89 -5.73 -3.16
C ILE A 214 1.95 -6.56 -2.43
N LEU A 215 1.57 -7.67 -1.79
CA LEU A 215 2.56 -8.54 -1.14
C LEU A 215 3.52 -9.19 -2.12
N ILE A 216 3.01 -9.70 -3.25
CA ILE A 216 3.86 -10.25 -4.31
C ILE A 216 4.83 -9.17 -4.80
N MET A 217 4.37 -7.93 -4.97
CA MET A 217 5.22 -6.81 -5.35
C MET A 217 6.34 -6.56 -4.34
N GLN A 218 6.00 -6.51 -3.05
CA GLN A 218 6.99 -6.31 -1.99
C GLN A 218 7.99 -7.47 -1.89
N MET A 219 7.55 -8.71 -2.11
CA MET A 219 8.47 -9.85 -2.21
C MET A 219 9.43 -9.71 -3.39
N GLN A 220 8.93 -9.28 -4.56
CA GLN A 220 9.78 -9.03 -5.73
C GLN A 220 10.80 -7.92 -5.47
N MET A 221 10.41 -6.85 -4.78
CA MET A 221 11.31 -5.77 -4.34
C MET A 221 12.41 -6.29 -3.40
N MET A 222 12.05 -7.12 -2.43
CA MET A 222 13.01 -7.75 -1.52
C MET A 222 14.00 -8.66 -2.26
N ILE A 223 13.51 -9.46 -3.23
CA ILE A 223 14.37 -10.31 -4.08
C ILE A 223 15.34 -9.45 -4.90
N ARG A 224 14.87 -8.35 -5.49
CA ARG A 224 15.71 -7.39 -6.20
C ARG A 224 16.81 -6.84 -5.29
N ASP A 225 16.45 -6.37 -4.11
CA ASP A 225 17.42 -5.77 -3.17
C ASP A 225 18.44 -6.79 -2.67
N MET A 226 18.00 -8.02 -2.39
CA MET A 226 18.89 -9.13 -2.06
C MET A 226 19.84 -9.46 -3.21
N THR A 227 19.34 -9.50 -4.45
CA THR A 227 20.15 -9.76 -5.65
C THR A 227 21.20 -8.67 -5.85
N MET A 228 20.82 -7.41 -5.72
CA MET A 228 21.74 -6.27 -5.82
C MET A 228 22.80 -6.32 -4.72
N ALA A 229 22.41 -6.68 -3.49
CA ALA A 229 23.36 -6.85 -2.39
C ALA A 229 24.33 -8.02 -2.64
N SER A 230 23.85 -9.17 -3.12
CA SER A 230 24.69 -10.32 -3.48
C SER A 230 25.70 -9.96 -4.56
N ILE A 231 25.29 -9.24 -5.61
CA ILE A 231 26.19 -8.78 -6.69
C ILE A 231 27.24 -7.83 -6.12
N PHE A 232 26.83 -6.87 -5.29
CA PHE A 232 27.76 -5.94 -4.66
C PHE A 232 28.81 -6.66 -3.80
N PHE A 233 28.39 -7.63 -2.98
CA PHE A 233 29.32 -8.41 -2.17
C PHE A 233 30.25 -9.26 -3.01
N ALA A 234 29.75 -9.95 -4.04
CA ALA A 234 30.58 -10.75 -4.95
C ALA A 234 31.66 -9.91 -5.64
N ALA A 235 31.37 -8.65 -5.96
CA ALA A 235 32.32 -7.74 -6.60
C ALA A 235 33.34 -7.12 -5.63
N ASN A 236 32.99 -6.94 -4.34
CA ASN A 236 33.77 -6.13 -3.40
C ASN A 236 34.41 -6.88 -2.24
N VAL A 237 34.00 -8.12 -1.97
CA VAL A 237 34.56 -8.97 -0.90
C VAL A 237 35.75 -9.75 -1.45
N THR A 238 36.88 -9.68 -0.75
CA THR A 238 38.12 -10.41 -1.12
C THR A 238 38.55 -11.37 -0.02
N LEU A 239 38.98 -12.58 -0.38
CA LEU A 239 39.53 -13.54 0.58
C LEU A 239 40.75 -12.96 1.30
N GLY A 240 40.80 -13.12 2.63
CA GLY A 240 41.93 -12.68 3.46
C GLY A 240 41.94 -11.21 3.90
N SER A 241 40.96 -10.38 3.50
CA SER A 241 40.91 -8.96 3.89
C SER A 241 39.72 -8.62 4.80
N THR A 242 39.64 -9.26 5.98
CA THR A 242 38.53 -9.12 6.93
C THR A 242 38.17 -7.67 7.26
N ARG A 243 39.18 -6.81 7.49
CA ARG A 243 38.96 -5.39 7.81
C ARG A 243 38.30 -4.62 6.66
N ARG A 244 38.70 -4.90 5.41
CA ARG A 244 38.11 -4.29 4.21
C ARG A 244 36.70 -4.81 3.97
N ASN A 245 36.49 -6.12 4.11
CA ASN A 245 35.17 -6.74 3.93
C ASN A 245 34.15 -6.21 4.95
N LEU A 246 34.56 -5.99 6.21
CA LEU A 246 33.69 -5.38 7.23
C LEU A 246 33.31 -3.92 6.90
N LEU A 247 34.23 -3.15 6.29
CA LEU A 247 33.92 -1.79 5.82
C LEU A 247 32.94 -1.81 4.65
N VAL A 248 33.08 -2.76 3.71
CA VAL A 248 32.16 -2.96 2.57
C VAL A 248 30.75 -3.29 3.06
N VAL A 249 30.62 -4.19 4.03
CA VAL A 249 29.32 -4.52 4.67
C VAL A 249 28.72 -3.30 5.37
N ARG A 250 29.53 -2.52 6.10
CA ARG A 250 29.06 -1.33 6.81
C ARG A 250 28.57 -0.23 5.85
N LEU A 251 29.25 -0.04 4.72
CA LEU A 251 28.83 0.90 3.66
C LEU A 251 27.51 0.46 3.03
N GLN A 252 27.33 -0.83 2.76
CA GLN A 252 26.08 -1.37 2.22
C GLN A 252 24.90 -1.12 3.18
N LEU A 253 25.09 -1.38 4.49
CA LEU A 253 24.04 -1.15 5.50
C LEU A 253 23.66 0.33 5.64
N SER A 254 24.59 1.26 5.43
CA SER A 254 24.28 2.70 5.43
C SER A 254 23.47 3.18 4.22
N PHE A 255 23.34 2.38 3.15
CA PHE A 255 22.45 2.68 2.02
C PHE A 255 21.01 2.19 2.23
N PHE A 256 20.76 1.37 3.27
CA PHE A 256 19.45 0.84 3.66
C PHE A 256 18.80 1.61 4.84
N HIS A 257 19.39 2.73 5.27
CA HIS A 257 18.79 3.73 6.18
C HIS A 257 18.61 5.05 5.42
#